data_AF-M1RS44-F1
#
_entry.id   AF-M1RS44-F1
#
_cell.length_a   1.000
_cell.length_b   1.000
_cell.length_c   1.000
_cell.angle_alpha   90.00
_cell.angle_beta   90.00
_cell.angle_gamma   90.00
#
_symmetry.space_group_name_H-M   'P 1'
#
loop_
_entity.id
_entity.type
_entity.pdbx_description
1 polymer ?
#
loop_
_entity_poly.entity_id
_entity_poly.type
_entity_poly.pdbx_seq_one_letter_code
_entity_poly.pdbx_strand_id
1 'polypeptide(L)' 'MDFLKSLTINQGLRLLSGSMLLFIFLFGILGSDVGFLWKLLILFMAINQIQSAFTNWCPAITMLKNLGLKEDC' A
#
# COMPACT_ATOMS: atom_id res chain seq x y z
N MET A 1 1.50 -13.88 16.41
CA MET A 1 2.68 -13.04 16.06
C MET A 1 3.65 -13.79 15.13
N ASP A 2 3.32 -15.02 14.73
CA ASP A 2 4.16 -15.89 13.90
C ASP A 2 4.10 -15.55 12.41
N PHE A 3 2.98 -14.98 11.95
CA PHE A 3 2.81 -14.46 10.58
C PHE A 3 3.78 -13.32 10.25
N LEU A 4 4.13 -12.47 11.23
CA LEU A 4 5.10 -11.38 11.02
C LEU A 4 6.54 -11.89 10.92
N LYS A 5 6.84 -13.08 11.44
CA LYS A 5 8.19 -13.67 11.39
C LYS A 5 8.53 -14.25 10.02
N SER A 6 7.54 -14.52 9.15
CA SER A 6 7.77 -15.06 7.81
C SER A 6 7.89 -13.97 6.72
N LEU A 7 7.70 -12.70 7.06
CA LEU A 7 7.76 -11.57 6.13
C LEU A 7 9.14 -10.91 6.16
N THR A 8 9.61 -10.47 5.00
CA THR A 8 10.78 -9.57 4.93
C THR A 8 10.43 -8.17 5.45
N ILE A 9 11.44 -7.37 5.80
CA ILE A 9 11.24 -5.97 6.25
C ILE A 9 10.42 -5.17 5.23
N ASN A 10 10.73 -5.33 3.93
CA ASN A 10 10.02 -4.62 2.86
C ASN A 10 8.56 -5.01 2.76
N GLN A 11 8.24 -6.30 2.92
CA GLN A 11 6.85 -6.76 2.93
C GLN A 11 6.11 -6.28 4.18
N GLY A 12 6.75 -6.34 5.36
CA GLY A 12 6.19 -5.81 6.60
C GLY A 12 5.92 -4.31 6.53
N LEU A 13 6.83 -3.53 5.94
CA LEU A 13 6.67 -2.10 5.73
C LEU A 13 5.48 -1.78 4.81
N ARG A 14 5.34 -2.51 3.69
CA ARG A 14 4.20 -2.38 2.77
C ARG A 14 2.88 -2.72 3.45
N LEU A 15 2.84 -3.79 4.23
CA LEU A 15 1.66 -4.23 4.98
C LEU A 15 1.25 -3.19 6.02
N LEU A 16 2.22 -2.67 6.79
CA LEU A 16 1.99 -1.65 7.82
C LEU A 16 1.48 -0.35 7.18
N SER A 17 2.16 0.13 6.14
CA SER A 17 1.79 1.34 5.42
C SER A 17 0.37 1.24 4.83
N GLY A 18 0.07 0.14 4.14
CA GLY A 18 -1.25 -0.10 3.56
C GLY A 18 -2.36 -0.22 4.61
N SER A 19 -2.11 -0.92 5.72
CA SER A 19 -3.06 -1.05 6.82
C SER A 19 -3.34 0.28 7.52
N MET A 20 -2.31 1.09 7.74
CA MET A 20 -2.46 2.43 8.33
C MET A 20 -3.22 3.37 7.38
N LEU A 21 -2.95 3.31 6.08
CA LEU A 21 -3.68 4.10 5.09
C LEU A 21 -5.15 3.69 5.01
N LEU A 22 -5.45 2.38 5.09
CA LEU A 22 -6.83 1.89 5.16
C LEU A 22 -7.54 2.36 6.43
N PHE A 23 -6.85 2.36 7.57
CA PHE A 23 -7.39 2.89 8.81
C PHE A 23 -7.74 4.39 8.68
N ILE A 24 -6.82 5.20 8.16
CA ILE A 24 -7.07 6.63 7.91
C ILE A 24 -8.23 6.81 6.92
N PHE A 25 -8.32 5.98 5.89
CA PHE A 25 -9.42 6.05 4.94
C PHE A 25 -10.77 5.80 5.63
N LEU A 26 -10.89 4.71 6.39
CA LEU A 26 -12.15 4.32 7.04
C LEU A 26 -12.59 5.32 8.11
N PHE A 27 -11.68 5.77 8.96
CA PHE A 27 -12.03 6.60 10.12
C PHE A 27 -11.90 8.11 9.87
N GLY A 28 -11.08 8.54 8.91
CA GLY A 28 -10.80 9.96 8.65
C GLY A 28 -11.37 10.49 7.34
N ILE A 29 -11.38 9.68 6.26
CA ILE A 29 -11.72 10.16 4.91
C ILE A 29 -13.11 9.72 4.46
N LEU A 30 -13.60 8.55 4.87
CA LEU A 30 -14.83 7.98 4.34
C LEU A 30 -16.03 8.93 4.52
N GLY A 31 -16.14 9.56 5.70
CA GLY A 31 -17.19 10.53 6.04
C GLY A 31 -16.91 12.00 5.72
N SER A 32 -15.76 12.33 5.13
CA SER A 32 -15.42 13.73 4.81
C SER A 32 -15.94 14.19 3.45
N ASP A 33 -15.90 15.49 3.17
CA ASP A 33 -16.31 16.08 1.88
C ASP A 33 -15.26 15.90 0.75
N VAL A 34 -14.29 15.01 0.94
CA VAL A 34 -13.31 14.68 -0.09
C VAL A 34 -14.02 14.07 -1.31
N GLY A 35 -13.66 14.55 -2.50
CA GLY A 35 -14.27 14.08 -3.75
C GLY A 35 -14.18 12.57 -3.93
N PHE A 36 -15.20 11.98 -4.57
CA PHE A 36 -15.33 10.53 -4.73
C PHE A 36 -14.11 9.86 -5.38
N LEU A 37 -13.54 10.49 -6.42
CA LEU A 37 -12.34 9.99 -7.10
C LEU A 37 -11.13 9.90 -6.18
N TRP A 38 -10.96 10.87 -5.27
CA TRP A 38 -9.87 10.87 -4.29
C TRP A 38 -10.05 9.77 -3.24
N LYS A 39 -11.29 9.54 -2.80
CA LYS A 39 -11.63 8.43 -1.90
C LYS A 39 -11.28 7.09 -2.53
N LEU A 40 -11.66 6.87 -3.79
CA LEU A 40 -11.32 5.67 -4.54
C LEU A 40 -9.81 5.50 -4.73
N LEU A 41 -9.09 6.59 -5.03
CA LEU A 41 -7.63 6.54 -5.18
C LEU A 41 -6.95 6.10 -3.88
N ILE A 42 -7.32 6.68 -2.74
CA ILE A 42 -6.75 6.34 -1.44
C ILE A 42 -7.05 4.87 -1.10
N LEU A 43 -8.30 4.44 -1.30
CA LEU A 43 -8.70 3.05 -1.06
C LEU A 43 -7.92 2.08 -1.96
N PHE A 44 -7.77 2.42 -3.24
CA PHE A 44 -6.96 1.65 -4.18
C PHE A 44 -5.51 1.55 -3.71
N MET A 45 -4.87 2.66 -3.32
CA MET A 45 -3.49 2.66 -2.81
C MET A 45 -3.33 1.77 -1.56
N ALA A 46 -4.27 1.83 -0.63
CA ALA A 46 -4.24 1.02 0.59
C ALA A 46 -4.32 -0.49 0.26
N ILE A 47 -5.25 -0.89 -0.61
CA ILE A 47 -5.42 -2.28 -1.04
C ILE A 47 -4.17 -2.77 -1.79
N ASN A 48 -3.61 -1.98 -2.70
CA ASN A 48 -2.42 -2.38 -3.46
C ASN A 48 -1.20 -2.58 -2.58
N GLN A 49 -0.99 -1.73 -1.56
CA GLN A 49 0.11 -1.89 -0.62
C GLN A 49 -0.04 -3.18 0.21
N ILE A 50 -1.25 -3.45 0.69
CA ILE A 50 -1.55 -4.70 1.42
C ILE A 50 -1.29 -5.89 0.51
N GLN A 51 -1.83 -5.92 -0.70
CA GLN A 51 -1.62 -7.01 -1.66
C GLN A 51 -0.14 -7.20 -2.01
N SER A 52 0.60 -6.11 -2.20
CA SER A 52 2.03 -6.12 -2.52
C SER A 52 2.87 -6.76 -1.41
N ALA A 53 2.44 -6.68 -0.16
CA ALA A 53 3.12 -7.37 0.95
C ALA A 53 3.08 -8.90 0.82
N PHE A 54 2.03 -9.47 0.20
CA PHE A 54 1.87 -10.92 0.04
C PHE A 54 2.31 -11.41 -1.33
N THR A 55 2.07 -10.63 -2.38
CA THR A 55 2.32 -11.02 -3.78
C THR A 55 3.63 -10.49 -4.33
N ASN A 56 4.30 -9.58 -3.61
CA ASN A 56 5.45 -8.79 -4.08
C ASN A 56 5.20 -7.97 -5.35
N TRP A 57 3.95 -7.89 -5.80
CA TRP A 57 3.56 -7.16 -6.99
C TRP A 57 2.93 -5.81 -6.62
N CYS A 58 3.50 -4.73 -7.14
CA CYS A 58 2.98 -3.38 -6.97
C CYS A 58 3.10 -2.62 -8.30
N PRO A 59 1.98 -2.09 -8.85
CA PRO A 59 2.01 -1.31 -10.08
C PRO A 59 2.98 -0.12 -10.03
N ALA A 60 3.09 0.52 -8.86
CA ALA A 60 3.99 1.65 -8.67
C ALA A 60 5.47 1.25 -8.83
N ILE A 61 5.87 0.07 -8.35
CA ILE A 61 7.24 -0.42 -8.53
C ILE A 61 7.51 -0.69 -10.00
N THR A 62 6.58 -1.33 -10.71
CA THR A 62 6.69 -1.55 -12.17
C THR A 62 6.82 -0.22 -12.91
N MET A 63 6.04 0.79 -12.52
CA MET A 63 6.10 2.13 -13.11
C MET A 63 7.47 2.80 -12.86
N LEU A 64 7.99 2.73 -11.63
CA LEU A 64 9.31 3.28 -11.28
C LEU A 64 10.45 2.55 -12.01
N LYS A 65 10.37 1.22 -12.15
CA LYS A 65 11.31 0.44 -12.95
C LYS A 65 11.30 0.89 -14.42
N ASN A 66 10.12 1.13 -14.98
CA ASN A 66 9.98 1.63 -16.36
C ASN A 66 10.56 3.05 -16.52
N LEU A 67 10.63 3.83 -15.45
CA LEU A 67 11.30 5.13 -15.41
C LEU A 67 12.83 5.02 -15.23
N GLY A 68 13.38 3.81 -15.11
CA GLY A 68 14.81 3.55 -14.99
C GLY A 68 15.36 3.56 -13.56
N LEU A 69 14.50 3.59 -12.53
CA LEU A 69 14.93 3.49 -11.14
C LEU A 69 15.34 2.04 -10.81
N LYS A 70 16.38 1.90 -10.00
CA LYS A 70 16.86 0.61 -9.48
C LYS A 70 16.18 0.31 -8.15
N GLU A 71 15.93 -0.97 -7.89
CA GLU A 71 15.53 -1.42 -6.56
C GLU A 71 16.72 -1.36 -5.61
N ASP A 72 16.45 -1.00 -4.36
CA ASP A 72 17.43 -1.04 -3.29
C ASP A 72 17.84 -2.51 -3.01
N CYS A 73 19.12 -2.75 -2.69
CA CYS A 73 19.65 -4.08 -2.36
C CYS A 73 19.17 -4.61 -1.02
#